data_AF-A0A939JZA4-F1
#
_entry.id   AF-A0A939JZA4-F1
#
_cell.length_a   1.000
_cell.length_b   1.000
_cell.length_c   1.000
_cell.angle_alpha   90.00
_cell.angle_beta   90.00
_cell.angle_gamma   90.00
#
_symmetry.space_group_name_H-M   'P 1'
#
loop_
_entity.id
_entity.type
_entity.pdbx_description
1 polymer ?
#
loop_
_entity_poly.entity_id
_entity_poly.type
_entity_poly.pdbx_seq_one_letter_code
_entity_poly.pdbx_strand_id
1 'polypeptide(L)'
;MLERLEGIRENLFRYLEARIELFTLETRGKVEEGAVAAIHGVILGFLATITTIFLFSLLAAYLNEVTNSRYLGFLIVAGFFLLLTIIWAVSKPSMINFIRKIAYNALKESQEKKGEEKSKAVQDLMNQTTATINEEGQYLR
;
A
#
# COMPACT_ATOMS: atom_id res chain seq x y z
N MET A 1 -19.83 47.60 16.69
CA MET A 1 -19.29 46.25 16.94
C MET A 1 -19.82 45.21 15.96
N LEU A 2 -21.08 45.28 15.54
CA LEU A 2 -21.69 44.36 14.56
C LEU A 2 -21.06 44.43 13.16
N GLU A 3 -20.73 45.63 12.66
CA GLU A 3 -20.06 45.85 11.36
C GLU A 3 -18.72 45.11 11.20
N ARG A 4 -17.96 44.95 12.29
CA ARG A 4 -16.70 44.20 12.26
C ARG A 4 -16.93 42.69 12.21
N LEU A 5 -18.01 42.20 12.80
CA LEU A 5 -18.41 40.79 12.69
C LEU A 5 -18.86 40.47 11.27
N GLU A 6 -19.59 41.38 10.62
CA GLU A 6 -20.01 41.24 9.23
C GLU A 6 -18.81 41.20 8.27
N GLY A 7 -17.84 42.10 8.42
CA GLY A 7 -16.62 42.07 7.60
C GLY A 7 -15.77 40.81 7.78
N ILE A 8 -15.71 40.26 9.00
CA ILE A 8 -14.99 38.99 9.27
C ILE A 8 -15.77 37.80 8.67
N ARG A 9 -17.11 37.80 8.79
CA ARG A 9 -17.98 36.79 8.18
C ARG A 9 -17.84 36.79 6.66
N GLU A 10 -17.89 37.95 6.04
CA GLU A 10 -17.76 38.13 4.57
C GLU A 10 -16.42 37.55 4.06
N ASN A 11 -15.32 37.91 4.73
CA ASN A 11 -13.99 37.42 4.36
C ASN A 11 -13.82 35.91 4.61
N LEU A 12 -14.42 35.38 5.69
CA LEU A 12 -14.45 33.94 5.95
C LEU A 12 -15.25 33.19 4.88
N PHE A 13 -16.40 33.71 4.46
CA PHE A 13 -17.20 33.12 3.38
C PHE A 13 -16.42 33.13 2.06
N ARG A 14 -15.80 34.25 1.69
CA ARG A 14 -14.95 34.33 0.49
C ARG A 14 -13.77 33.36 0.53
N TYR A 15 -13.15 33.19 1.69
CA TYR A 15 -12.06 32.22 1.87
C TYR A 15 -12.57 30.77 1.79
N LEU A 16 -13.73 30.48 2.38
CA LEU A 16 -14.36 29.16 2.33
C LEU A 16 -14.72 28.79 0.90
N GLU A 17 -15.29 29.74 0.16
CA GLU A 17 -15.72 29.58 -1.23
C GLU A 17 -14.52 29.29 -2.13
N ALA A 18 -13.43 30.05 -2.00
CA ALA A 18 -12.19 29.77 -2.72
C ALA A 18 -11.60 28.39 -2.38
N ARG A 19 -11.71 27.94 -1.12
CA ARG A 19 -11.26 26.61 -0.69
C ARG A 19 -12.13 25.48 -1.26
N ILE A 20 -13.44 25.67 -1.33
CA ILE A 20 -14.39 24.71 -1.90
C ILE A 20 -14.17 24.58 -3.40
N GLU A 21 -13.91 25.70 -4.08
CA GLU A 21 -13.60 25.74 -5.51
C GLU A 21 -12.28 25.02 -5.82
N LEU A 22 -11.21 25.32 -5.06
CA LEU A 22 -9.93 24.61 -5.15
C LEU A 22 -10.08 23.11 -4.86
N PHE A 23 -10.83 22.75 -3.82
CA PHE A 23 -11.10 21.36 -3.49
C PHE A 23 -11.84 20.66 -4.62
N THR A 24 -12.84 21.29 -5.24
CA THR A 24 -13.56 20.74 -6.38
C THR A 24 -12.66 20.56 -7.60
N LEU A 25 -11.75 21.50 -7.88
CA LEU A 25 -10.76 21.38 -8.96
C LEU A 25 -9.79 20.21 -8.73
N GLU A 26 -9.18 20.13 -7.54
CA GLU A 26 -8.27 19.03 -7.19
C GLU A 26 -8.97 17.67 -7.17
N THR A 27 -10.20 17.63 -6.66
CA THR A 27 -11.00 16.40 -6.58
C THR A 27 -11.36 15.92 -7.98
N ARG A 28 -11.70 16.82 -8.92
CA ARG A 28 -11.97 16.43 -10.31
C ARG A 28 -10.75 15.78 -10.97
N GLY A 29 -9.57 16.38 -10.87
CA GLY A 29 -8.35 15.81 -11.44
C GLY A 29 -7.97 14.46 -10.84
N LYS A 30 -8.03 14.33 -9.51
CA LYS A 30 -7.71 13.07 -8.79
C LYS A 30 -8.78 11.99 -8.98
N VAL A 31 -10.05 12.37 -9.10
CA VAL A 31 -11.16 11.44 -9.36
C VAL A 31 -11.11 10.94 -10.80
N GLU A 32 -10.76 11.77 -11.78
CA GLU A 32 -10.60 11.32 -13.16
C GLU A 32 -9.46 10.31 -13.29
N GLU A 33 -8.28 10.62 -12.78
CA GLU A 33 -7.14 9.70 -12.84
C GLU A 33 -7.38 8.41 -12.03
N GLY A 34 -7.94 8.55 -10.83
CA GLY A 34 -8.30 7.41 -9.98
C GLY A 34 -9.41 6.55 -10.58
N ALA A 35 -10.43 7.14 -11.20
CA ALA A 35 -11.53 6.42 -11.84
C ALA A 35 -11.05 5.69 -13.11
N VAL A 36 -10.20 6.34 -13.93
CA VAL A 36 -9.62 5.70 -15.12
C VAL A 36 -8.74 4.52 -14.72
N ALA A 37 -7.89 4.69 -13.70
CA ALA A 37 -7.07 3.59 -13.17
C ALA A 37 -7.92 2.45 -12.59
N ALA A 38 -9.00 2.77 -11.87
CA ALA A 38 -9.92 1.77 -11.33
C ALA A 38 -10.63 1.00 -12.43
N ILE A 39 -11.17 1.68 -13.45
CA ILE A 39 -11.85 1.04 -14.59
C ILE A 39 -10.87 0.16 -15.35
N HIS A 40 -9.66 0.65 -15.64
CA HIS A 40 -8.63 -0.14 -16.29
C HIS A 40 -8.27 -1.38 -15.47
N GLY A 41 -8.09 -1.22 -14.16
CA GLY A 41 -7.82 -2.33 -13.24
C GLY A 41 -8.93 -3.37 -13.20
N VAL A 42 -10.20 -2.94 -13.22
CA VAL A 42 -11.36 -3.85 -13.28
C VAL A 42 -11.39 -4.63 -14.60
N ILE A 43 -11.19 -3.94 -15.73
CA ILE A 43 -11.15 -4.59 -17.06
C ILE A 43 -10.00 -5.59 -17.11
N LEU A 44 -8.81 -5.19 -16.67
CA LEU A 44 -7.63 -6.05 -16.68
C LEU A 44 -7.78 -7.24 -15.74
N GLY A 45 -8.34 -7.03 -14.54
CA GLY A 45 -8.65 -8.10 -13.59
C GLY A 45 -9.69 -9.09 -14.14
N PHE A 46 -10.72 -8.58 -14.83
CA PHE A 46 -11.71 -9.42 -15.50
C PHE A 46 -11.08 -10.26 -16.63
N LEU A 47 -10.27 -9.64 -17.47
CA LEU A 47 -9.56 -10.32 -18.56
C LEU A 47 -8.61 -11.40 -18.02
N ALA A 48 -7.82 -11.05 -17.00
CA ALA A 48 -6.91 -11.98 -16.33
C ALA A 48 -7.66 -13.16 -15.69
N THR A 49 -8.84 -12.93 -15.12
CA THR A 49 -9.69 -13.98 -14.56
C THR A 49 -10.16 -14.94 -15.65
N ILE A 50 -10.65 -14.42 -16.78
CA ILE A 50 -11.04 -15.24 -17.94
C ILE A 50 -9.85 -16.06 -18.44
N THR A 51 -8.70 -15.43 -18.67
CA THR A 51 -7.49 -16.13 -19.12
C THR A 51 -7.10 -17.25 -18.16
N THR A 52 -7.16 -16.99 -16.85
CA THR A 52 -6.84 -17.98 -15.82
C THR A 52 -7.79 -19.18 -15.85
N ILE A 53 -9.10 -18.94 -16.00
CA ILE A 53 -10.10 -20.00 -16.15
C ILE A 53 -9.77 -20.86 -17.39
N PHE A 54 -9.46 -20.23 -18.52
CA PHE A 54 -9.07 -20.95 -19.73
C PHE A 54 -7.79 -21.75 -19.56
N LEU A 55 -6.78 -21.23 -18.85
CA LEU A 55 -5.55 -21.96 -18.56
C LEU A 55 -5.81 -23.22 -17.72
N PHE A 56 -6.64 -23.14 -16.68
CA PHE A 56 -7.00 -24.32 -15.89
C PHE A 56 -7.87 -25.30 -16.67
N SER A 57 -8.77 -24.79 -17.51
CA SER A 57 -9.59 -25.64 -18.38
C SER A 57 -8.72 -26.37 -19.42
N LEU A 58 -7.72 -25.69 -19.99
CA LEU A 58 -6.73 -26.29 -20.88
C LEU A 58 -5.89 -27.34 -20.16
N LEU A 59 -5.43 -27.05 -18.94
CA LEU A 59 -4.69 -28.00 -18.13
C LEU A 59 -5.54 -29.24 -17.80
N ALA A 60 -6.81 -29.05 -17.44
CA ALA A 60 -7.75 -30.14 -17.22
C ALA A 60 -7.98 -30.98 -18.49
N ALA A 61 -8.10 -30.33 -19.66
CA ALA A 61 -8.22 -31.01 -20.95
C ALA A 61 -6.95 -31.81 -21.28
N TYR A 62 -5.77 -31.26 -20.99
CA TYR A 62 -4.51 -31.98 -21.15
C TYR A 62 -4.44 -33.21 -20.23
N LEU A 63 -4.85 -33.07 -18.96
CA LEU A 63 -4.93 -34.21 -18.03
C LEU A 63 -5.95 -35.25 -18.49
N ASN A 64 -7.07 -34.85 -19.10
CA ASN A 64 -8.04 -35.80 -19.66
C ASN A 64 -7.40 -36.70 -20.72
N GLU A 65 -6.57 -36.13 -21.61
CA GLU A 65 -5.87 -36.87 -22.65
C GLU A 65 -4.87 -37.87 -22.06
N VAL A 66 -4.07 -37.43 -21.07
CA VAL A 66 -3.09 -38.30 -20.40
C VAL A 66 -3.77 -39.43 -19.61
N THR A 67 -4.94 -39.15 -19.02
CA THR A 67 -5.69 -40.13 -18.21
C THR A 67 -6.65 -40.97 -19.06
N ASN A 68 -6.68 -40.78 -20.39
CA ASN A 68 -7.56 -41.48 -21.32
C ASN A 68 -9.05 -41.41 -20.92
N SER A 69 -9.48 -40.30 -20.33
CA SER A 69 -10.83 -40.15 -19.77
C SER A 69 -11.36 -38.74 -19.98
N ARG A 70 -12.66 -38.64 -20.29
CA ARG A 70 -13.28 -37.40 -20.75
C ARG A 70 -13.45 -36.33 -19.66
N TYR A 71 -13.42 -36.72 -18.38
CA TYR A 71 -13.74 -35.81 -17.26
C TYR A 71 -12.75 -35.86 -16.08
N LEU A 72 -11.83 -36.84 -16.05
CA LEU A 72 -10.95 -37.04 -14.89
C LEU A 72 -9.99 -35.87 -14.64
N GLY A 73 -9.50 -35.23 -15.69
CA GLY A 73 -8.63 -34.06 -15.59
C GLY A 73 -9.31 -32.87 -14.93
N PHE A 74 -10.60 -32.62 -15.21
CA PHE A 74 -11.37 -31.60 -14.49
C PHE A 74 -11.54 -31.96 -13.00
N LEU A 75 -11.79 -33.23 -12.70
CA LEU A 75 -11.96 -33.72 -11.33
C LEU A 75 -10.66 -33.61 -10.52
N ILE A 76 -9.51 -33.91 -11.13
CA ILE A 76 -8.19 -33.78 -10.49
C ILE A 76 -7.89 -32.30 -10.18
N VAL A 77 -8.09 -31.41 -11.14
CA VAL A 77 -7.87 -29.97 -10.93
C VAL A 77 -8.83 -29.44 -9.85
N ALA A 78 -10.11 -29.80 -9.90
CA ALA A 78 -11.09 -29.43 -8.88
C ALA A 78 -10.72 -29.97 -7.49
N GLY A 79 -10.29 -31.23 -7.40
CA GLY A 79 -9.85 -31.86 -6.15
C GLY A 79 -8.61 -31.19 -5.56
N PHE A 80 -7.65 -30.80 -6.40
CA PHE A 80 -6.48 -30.03 -5.98
C PHE A 80 -6.88 -28.68 -5.35
N PHE A 81 -7.76 -27.92 -6.02
CA PHE A 81 -8.26 -26.65 -5.48
C PHE A 81 -9.10 -26.82 -4.22
N LEU A 82 -9.89 -27.90 -4.13
CA LEU A 82 -10.68 -28.23 -2.95
C LEU A 82 -9.77 -28.53 -1.76
N LEU A 83 -8.75 -29.38 -1.94
CA LEU A 83 -7.75 -29.65 -0.90
C LEU A 83 -7.04 -28.38 -0.46
N LEU A 84 -6.61 -27.54 -1.41
CA LEU A 84 -5.98 -26.26 -1.10
C LEU A 84 -6.92 -25.37 -0.27
N THR A 85 -8.20 -25.33 -0.63
CA THR A 85 -9.24 -24.59 0.11
C THR A 85 -9.43 -25.12 1.53
N ILE A 86 -9.47 -26.44 1.71
CA ILE A 86 -9.58 -27.06 3.05
C ILE A 86 -8.34 -26.73 3.90
N ILE A 87 -7.14 -26.88 3.33
CA ILE A 87 -5.88 -26.55 4.02
C ILE A 87 -5.89 -25.09 4.47
N TRP A 88 -6.35 -24.19 3.61
CA TRP A 88 -6.47 -22.77 3.93
C TRP A 88 -7.51 -22.48 5.01
N ALA A 89 -8.69 -23.13 4.93
CA ALA A 89 -9.76 -23.00 5.91
C ALA A 89 -9.33 -23.50 7.29
N VAL A 90 -8.60 -24.62 7.36
CA VAL A 90 -8.09 -25.21 8.61
C VAL A 90 -6.90 -24.41 9.15
N SER A 91 -6.10 -23.78 8.29
CA SER A 91 -4.91 -22.99 8.69
C SER A 91 -5.23 -21.56 9.16
N LYS A 92 -6.51 -21.16 9.22
CA LYS A 92 -6.97 -19.86 9.75
C LYS A 92 -6.24 -19.37 11.02
N PRO A 93 -6.08 -20.17 12.09
CA PRO A 93 -5.38 -19.71 13.30
C PRO A 93 -3.86 -19.53 13.10
N SER A 94 -3.22 -20.37 12.29
CA SER A 94 -1.78 -20.27 12.00
C SER A 94 -1.44 -19.06 11.13
N MET A 95 -2.29 -18.73 10.17
CA MET A 95 -2.04 -17.62 9.24
C MET A 95 -2.11 -16.25 9.92
N ILE A 96 -3.03 -16.07 10.88
CA ILE A 96 -3.10 -14.86 11.72
C ILE A 96 -1.80 -14.67 12.51
N ASN A 97 -1.26 -15.76 13.09
CA ASN A 97 -0.01 -15.71 13.84
C ASN A 97 1.21 -15.45 12.94
N PHE A 98 1.20 -15.96 11.70
CA PHE A 98 2.26 -15.71 10.72
C PHE A 98 2.25 -14.25 10.22
N ILE A 99 1.08 -13.72 9.87
CA ILE A 99 0.91 -12.31 9.47
C ILE A 99 1.32 -11.39 10.62
N ARG A 100 0.96 -11.72 11.87
CA ARG A 100 1.38 -10.96 13.05
C ARG A 100 2.91 -10.98 13.23
N LYS A 101 3.59 -12.10 12.99
CA LYS A 101 5.05 -12.19 13.01
C LYS A 101 5.71 -11.36 11.91
N ILE A 102 5.20 -11.41 10.68
CA ILE A 102 5.71 -10.59 9.58
C ILE A 102 5.51 -9.11 9.88
N ALA A 103 4.32 -8.71 10.32
CA ALA A 103 4.02 -7.33 10.68
C ALA A 103 4.94 -6.84 11.81
N TYR A 104 5.15 -7.67 12.84
CA TYR A 104 6.06 -7.35 13.93
C TYR A 104 7.50 -7.18 13.47
N ASN A 105 8.00 -8.08 12.59
CA ASN A 105 9.36 -8.00 12.07
C ASN A 105 9.56 -6.79 11.15
N ALA A 106 8.59 -6.48 10.28
CA ALA A 106 8.65 -5.29 9.42
C ALA A 106 8.62 -4.00 10.25
N LEU A 107 7.80 -3.96 11.30
CA LEU A 107 7.78 -2.84 12.25
C LEU A 107 9.10 -2.74 13.03
N LYS A 108 9.67 -3.85 13.49
CA LYS A 108 10.96 -3.84 14.21
C LYS A 108 12.11 -3.37 13.31
N GLU A 109 12.21 -3.89 12.09
CA GLU A 109 13.26 -3.48 11.14
C GLU A 109 13.16 -1.99 10.78
N SER A 110 11.93 -1.48 10.64
CA SER A 110 11.72 -0.04 10.41
C SER A 110 12.07 0.83 11.61
N GLN A 111 11.96 0.33 12.85
CA GLN A 111 12.36 1.06 14.07
C GLN A 111 13.88 0.98 14.32
N GLU A 112 14.52 -0.18 14.08
CA GLU A 112 15.99 -0.32 14.20
C GLU A 112 16.72 0.58 13.20
N LYS A 113 16.29 0.60 11.93
CA LYS A 113 16.86 1.52 10.91
C LYS A 113 16.71 2.98 11.30
N LYS A 114 15.55 3.37 11.85
CA LYS A 114 15.29 4.75 12.30
C LYS A 114 16.09 5.13 13.55
N GLY A 115 16.43 4.15 14.40
CA GLY A 115 17.29 4.33 15.57
C GLY A 115 18.76 4.52 15.20
N GLU A 116 19.30 3.71 14.29
CA GLU A 116 20.67 3.85 13.80
C GLU A 116 20.91 5.19 13.07
N GLU A 117 19.94 5.61 12.25
CA GLU A 117 20.03 6.86 11.49
C GLU A 117 20.04 8.09 12.42
N LYS A 118 19.22 8.07 13.49
CA LYS A 118 19.24 9.11 14.52
C LYS A 118 20.53 9.12 15.32
N SER A 119 21.08 7.97 15.69
CA SER A 119 22.36 7.90 16.43
C SER A 119 23.51 8.44 15.59
N LYS A 120 23.56 8.16 14.29
CA LYS A 120 24.56 8.72 13.37
C LYS A 120 24.42 10.22 13.20
N ALA A 121 23.20 10.71 13.02
CA ALA A 121 22.94 12.16 12.90
C ALA A 121 23.33 12.93 14.17
N VAL A 122 23.07 12.39 15.36
CA VAL A 122 23.48 13.01 16.64
C VAL A 122 25.00 13.00 16.80
N GLN A 123 25.69 11.95 16.36
CA GLN A 123 27.15 11.86 16.40
C GLN A 123 27.81 12.89 15.46
N ASP A 124 27.29 13.05 14.24
CA ASP A 124 27.79 14.04 13.28
C ASP A 124 27.57 15.47 13.77
N LEU A 125 26.41 15.75 14.38
CA LEU A 125 26.14 17.05 15.01
C LEU A 125 27.10 17.32 16.18
N MET A 126 27.41 16.33 17.00
CA MET A 126 28.40 16.48 18.09
C MET A 126 29.81 16.73 17.55
N ASN A 127 30.22 16.04 16.49
CA ASN A 127 31.53 16.23 15.86
C ASN A 127 31.64 17.62 15.21
N GLN A 128 30.59 18.06 14.52
CA GLN A 128 30.53 19.40 13.94
C GLN A 128 30.55 20.48 15.02
N THR A 129 29.79 20.30 16.11
CA THR A 129 29.77 21.22 17.25
C THR A 129 31.13 21.27 17.96
N THR A 130 31.80 20.12 18.10
CA THR A 130 33.14 20.06 18.71
C THR A 130 34.20 20.72 17.82
N ALA A 131 34.08 20.57 16.49
CA ALA A 131 34.94 21.23 15.52
C ALA A 131 34.75 22.75 15.53
N THR A 132 33.52 23.25 15.53
CA THR A 132 33.23 24.69 15.59
C THR A 132 33.66 25.33 16.91
N ILE A 133 33.50 24.64 18.04
CA ILE A 133 33.99 25.12 19.35
C ILE A 133 35.52 25.23 19.36
N ASN A 134 36.23 24.31 18.70
CA ASN A 134 37.69 24.32 18.64
C ASN A 134 38.24 25.37 17.65
N GLU A 135 37.51 25.66 16.57
CA GLU A 135 37.83 26.76 15.65
C GLU A 135 37.60 28.14 16.29
N GLU A 136 36.51 28.35 17.05
CA GLU A 136 36.29 29.62 17.76
C GLU A 136 37.33 29.90 18.85
N GLY A 137 37.87 28.85 19.50
CA GLY A 137 38.95 28.98 20.48
C GLY A 137 40.31 29.38 19.90
N GLN A 138 40.53 29.20 18.59
CA GLN A 138 41.78 29.58 17.91
C GLN A 138 41.86 31.08 17.58
N TYR A 139 40.74 31.81 17.50
CA TYR A 139 40.73 33.25 17.23
C TYR A 139 40.97 34.13 18.49
N LEU A 140 41.07 33.51 19.67
CA LEU A 140 41.31 34.19 20.95
C LEU A 140 42.75 34.01 21.48
N ARG A 141 43.69 33.56 20.64
CA ARG A 141 45.12 33.44 20.97
C ARG A 141 46.00 34.34 20.13
#